data_AF-A0A453AIP2-F1
#
_entry.id   AF-A0A453AIP2-F1
#
_cell.length_a   1.000
_cell.length_b   1.000
_cell.length_c   1.000
_cell.angle_alpha   90.00
_cell.angle_beta   90.00
_cell.angle_gamma   90.00
#
_symmetry.space_group_name_H-M   'P 1'
#
loop_
_entity.id
_entity.type
_entity.pdbx_description
1 polymer ?
#
loop_
_entity_poly.entity_id
_entity_poly.type
_entity_poly.pdbx_seq_one_letter_code
_entity_poly.pdbx_strand_id
1 'polypeptide(L)'
;AFLHRCHFARHDKTMLIGADPTHVDDRCIRVTIHHCFFDGTRQRHPRLRFGKVHLYNNYTRDWGIYAVCAGVEAQIVSQCNIYEGGHKKTVFKYMPEKAADREETVAGWIRSEGDAFLHGALPCLVDGPGAECVFRPEEYYDRWTMEAASPALKEVIQLCAGWQPVPRPPDC
;
A
#
# COMPACT_ATOMS: atom_id res chain seq x y z
N ALA A 1 -0.85 -4.96 12.42
CA ALA A 1 -2.17 -5.40 11.91
C ALA A 1 -1.99 -6.06 10.54
N PHE A 2 -2.88 -6.99 10.17
CA PHE A 2 -2.85 -7.68 8.87
C PHE A 2 -4.18 -7.47 8.17
N LEU A 3 -4.14 -7.11 6.89
CA LEU A 3 -5.31 -6.92 6.04
C LEU A 3 -5.14 -7.77 4.78
N HIS A 4 -6.10 -8.64 4.53
CA HIS A 4 -5.98 -9.67 3.51
C HIS A 4 -7.32 -9.99 2.86
N ARG A 5 -7.30 -10.18 1.53
CA ARG A 5 -8.50 -10.54 0.72
C ARG A 5 -9.69 -9.63 0.95
N CYS A 6 -9.44 -8.34 1.18
CA CYS A 6 -10.49 -7.34 1.25
C CYS A 6 -10.73 -6.71 -0.13
N HIS A 7 -11.99 -6.38 -0.42
CA HIS A 7 -12.37 -5.64 -1.63
C HIS A 7 -12.86 -4.25 -1.24
N PHE A 8 -12.14 -3.23 -1.72
CA PHE A 8 -12.44 -1.83 -1.53
C PHE A 8 -12.90 -1.23 -2.85
N ALA A 9 -14.12 -0.72 -2.91
CA ALA A 9 -14.69 -0.14 -4.11
C ALA A 9 -15.51 1.12 -3.82
N ARG A 10 -15.66 1.99 -4.83
CA ARG A 10 -16.57 3.15 -4.83
C ARG A 10 -16.42 4.08 -3.62
N HIS A 11 -15.18 4.36 -3.25
CA HIS A 11 -14.87 5.25 -2.11
C HIS A 11 -13.79 6.26 -2.49
N ASP A 12 -13.87 7.48 -1.91
CA ASP A 12 -12.87 8.52 -2.17
C ASP A 12 -11.59 8.27 -1.37
N LYS A 13 -11.70 8.29 -0.03
CA LYS A 13 -10.58 8.24 0.91
C LYS A 13 -10.49 6.85 1.54
N THR A 14 -9.87 5.90 0.86
CA THR A 14 -9.99 4.46 1.19
C THR A 14 -9.35 4.06 2.52
N MET A 15 -8.05 4.32 2.70
CA MET A 15 -7.32 3.85 3.86
C MET A 15 -6.27 4.86 4.35
N LEU A 16 -6.46 5.39 5.56
CA LEU A 16 -5.51 6.28 6.22
C LEU A 16 -4.88 5.54 7.41
N ILE A 17 -3.55 5.52 7.46
CA ILE A 17 -2.77 4.95 8.55
C ILE A 17 -1.87 6.07 9.09
N GLY A 18 -2.03 6.43 10.36
CA GLY A 18 -1.41 7.64 10.94
C GLY A 18 -2.21 8.90 10.58
N ALA A 19 -3.06 9.34 11.52
CA ALA A 19 -4.09 10.35 11.25
C ALA A 19 -3.55 11.78 11.18
N ASP A 20 -2.55 12.09 12.00
CA ASP A 20 -2.03 13.44 12.20
C ASP A 20 -0.50 13.45 12.08
N PRO A 21 0.11 14.40 11.36
CA PRO A 21 1.57 14.51 11.28
C PRO A 21 2.22 14.93 12.61
N THR A 22 1.47 15.30 13.65
CA THR A 22 2.01 15.64 14.98
C THR A 22 2.00 14.46 15.97
N HIS A 23 1.32 13.36 15.66
CA HIS A 23 1.29 12.15 16.51
C HIS A 23 2.52 11.26 16.29
N VAL A 24 3.64 11.73 16.83
CA VAL A 24 4.97 11.12 16.69
C VAL A 24 5.08 9.68 17.20
N ASP A 25 4.18 9.26 18.08
CA ASP A 25 4.13 7.89 18.60
C ASP A 25 3.63 6.86 17.56
N ASP A 26 3.02 7.32 16.45
CA ASP A 26 2.55 6.48 15.34
C ASP A 26 3.70 5.77 14.60
N ARG A 27 4.98 6.11 14.89
CA ARG A 27 6.16 5.39 14.39
C ARG A 27 6.19 3.90 14.77
N CYS A 28 5.46 3.51 15.82
CA CYS A 28 5.32 2.12 16.21
C CYS A 28 4.37 1.31 15.31
N ILE A 29 3.54 1.97 14.48
CA ILE A 29 2.54 1.31 13.66
C ILE A 29 3.22 0.40 12.63
N ARG A 30 2.70 -0.83 12.54
CA ARG A 30 3.12 -1.83 11.56
C ARG A 30 1.89 -2.50 10.95
N VAL A 31 1.77 -2.45 9.62
CA VAL A 31 0.64 -3.04 8.90
C VAL A 31 1.13 -3.80 7.68
N THR A 32 0.58 -5.00 7.47
CA THR A 32 0.77 -5.77 6.24
C THR A 32 -0.56 -5.81 5.49
N ILE A 33 -0.54 -5.48 4.20
CA ILE A 33 -1.70 -5.44 3.32
C ILE A 33 -1.39 -6.31 2.10
N HIS A 34 -2.15 -7.39 1.90
CA HIS A 34 -1.90 -8.30 0.79
C HIS A 34 -3.14 -8.94 0.19
N HIS A 35 -3.06 -9.29 -1.10
CA HIS A 35 -4.17 -9.93 -1.83
C HIS A 35 -5.49 -9.14 -1.72
N CYS A 36 -5.43 -7.83 -1.50
CA CYS A 36 -6.59 -6.96 -1.49
C CYS A 36 -6.84 -6.42 -2.90
N PHE A 37 -8.11 -6.12 -3.18
CA PHE A 37 -8.55 -5.52 -4.43
C PHE A 37 -9.05 -4.10 -4.18
N PHE A 38 -8.44 -3.12 -4.84
CA PHE A 38 -8.82 -1.71 -4.83
C PHE A 38 -9.39 -1.34 -6.19
N ASP A 39 -10.71 -1.22 -6.28
CA ASP A 39 -11.47 -1.15 -7.53
C ASP A 39 -12.18 0.21 -7.70
N GLY A 40 -11.62 1.08 -8.54
CA GLY A 40 -12.22 2.37 -8.86
C GLY A 40 -12.31 3.34 -7.67
N THR A 41 -11.51 3.12 -6.63
CA THR A 41 -11.38 4.01 -5.47
C THR A 41 -10.51 5.21 -5.78
N ARG A 42 -10.80 6.38 -5.20
CA ARG A 42 -10.17 7.63 -5.67
C ARG A 42 -8.72 7.79 -5.20
N GLN A 43 -8.41 7.44 -3.96
CA GLN A 43 -7.07 7.63 -3.36
C GLN A 43 -6.87 6.83 -2.07
N ARG A 44 -5.60 6.77 -1.61
CA ARG A 44 -5.16 6.24 -0.31
C ARG A 44 -5.23 4.70 -0.20
N HIS A 45 -4.32 4.02 -0.90
CA HIS A 45 -4.19 2.56 -0.96
C HIS A 45 -2.84 2.02 -0.43
N PRO A 46 -2.31 2.43 0.73
CA PRO A 46 -2.85 3.38 1.71
C PRO A 46 -2.26 4.79 1.55
N ARG A 47 -2.68 5.72 2.40
CA ARG A 47 -1.87 6.88 2.80
C ARG A 47 -1.32 6.63 4.19
N LEU A 48 0.00 6.66 4.33
CA LEU A 48 0.72 6.35 5.56
C LEU A 48 1.43 7.60 6.11
N ARG A 49 1.50 7.72 7.44
CA ARG A 49 2.44 8.57 8.16
C ARG A 49 3.16 7.75 9.23
N PHE A 50 4.43 8.06 9.46
CA PHE A 50 5.35 7.51 10.46
C PHE A 50 5.62 6.00 10.44
N GLY A 51 4.56 5.19 10.42
CA GLY A 51 4.64 3.75 10.54
C GLY A 51 5.26 3.04 9.34
N LYS A 52 5.16 1.72 9.40
CA LYS A 52 5.70 0.77 8.42
C LYS A 52 4.57 0.00 7.77
N VAL A 53 4.53 0.00 6.43
CA VAL A 53 3.56 -0.80 5.67
C VAL A 53 4.27 -1.72 4.69
N HIS A 54 3.93 -3.00 4.72
CA HIS A 54 4.26 -3.96 3.67
C HIS A 54 3.03 -4.19 2.78
N LEU A 55 3.13 -3.82 1.52
CA LEU A 55 2.14 -4.02 0.47
C LEU A 55 2.64 -5.11 -0.46
N TYR A 56 1.96 -6.26 -0.52
CA TYR A 56 2.33 -7.26 -1.54
C TYR A 56 1.15 -7.96 -2.19
N ASN A 57 1.30 -8.29 -3.47
CA ASN A 57 0.28 -8.99 -4.25
C ASN A 57 -1.13 -8.38 -4.12
N ASN A 58 -1.24 -7.05 -4.06
CA ASN A 58 -2.52 -6.37 -4.17
C ASN A 58 -2.78 -6.00 -5.63
N TYR A 59 -4.05 -5.88 -5.97
CA TYR A 59 -4.47 -5.36 -7.26
C TYR A 59 -5.20 -4.04 -7.08
N THR A 60 -4.71 -2.99 -7.74
CA THR A 60 -5.30 -1.65 -7.70
C THR A 60 -5.58 -1.20 -9.12
N ARG A 61 -6.83 -0.86 -9.43
CA ARG A 61 -7.22 -0.40 -10.76
C ARG A 61 -8.03 0.89 -10.73
N ASP A 62 -7.90 1.65 -11.82
CA ASP A 62 -8.78 2.76 -12.15
C ASP A 62 -8.91 3.84 -11.06
N TRP A 63 -7.87 4.06 -10.25
CA TRP A 63 -7.92 5.02 -9.15
C TRP A 63 -8.07 6.48 -9.62
N GLY A 64 -8.42 7.40 -8.74
CA GLY A 64 -8.72 8.79 -9.13
C GLY A 64 -7.50 9.72 -9.17
N ILE A 65 -6.71 9.75 -8.09
CA ILE A 65 -5.66 10.77 -7.87
C ILE A 65 -4.29 10.13 -7.74
N TYR A 66 -4.10 9.27 -6.74
CA TYR A 66 -2.90 8.46 -6.53
C TYR A 66 -3.27 7.11 -5.92
N ALA A 67 -2.43 6.09 -6.08
CA ALA A 67 -2.62 4.82 -5.42
C ALA A 67 -2.10 4.89 -3.97
N VAL A 68 -0.79 4.90 -3.78
CA VAL A 68 -0.12 4.83 -2.49
C VAL A 68 0.50 6.19 -2.16
N CYS A 69 0.42 6.62 -0.89
CA CYS A 69 1.04 7.86 -0.46
C CYS A 69 1.90 7.70 0.80
N ALA A 70 3.16 8.11 0.71
CA ALA A 70 4.09 8.26 1.82
C ALA A 70 4.03 9.71 2.33
N GLY A 71 3.36 9.90 3.47
CA GLY A 71 3.41 11.13 4.28
C GLY A 71 4.66 11.18 5.16
N VAL A 72 4.71 12.07 6.15
CA VAL A 72 5.89 12.26 7.01
C VAL A 72 6.44 10.95 7.58
N GLU A 73 7.74 10.73 7.38
CA GLU A 73 8.51 9.58 7.89
C GLU A 73 7.94 8.17 7.60
N ALA A 74 6.95 8.06 6.73
CA ALA A 74 6.37 6.79 6.32
C ALA A 74 7.41 5.87 5.70
N GLN A 75 7.32 4.57 5.97
CA GLN A 75 8.15 3.55 5.32
C GLN A 75 7.25 2.52 4.66
N ILE A 76 7.31 2.42 3.34
CA ILE A 76 6.44 1.52 2.57
C ILE A 76 7.28 0.61 1.70
N VAL A 77 7.07 -0.70 1.83
CA VAL A 77 7.61 -1.70 0.92
C VAL A 77 6.47 -2.20 0.04
N SER A 78 6.57 -2.01 -1.27
CA SER A 78 5.61 -2.43 -2.29
C SER A 78 6.23 -3.55 -3.12
N GLN A 79 5.71 -4.78 -3.02
CA GLN A 79 6.26 -5.93 -3.73
C GLN A 79 5.21 -6.68 -4.55
N CYS A 80 5.51 -6.91 -5.82
CA CYS A 80 4.68 -7.76 -6.70
C CYS A 80 3.18 -7.39 -6.69
N ASN A 81 2.86 -6.10 -6.52
CA ASN A 81 1.51 -5.57 -6.69
C ASN A 81 1.23 -5.29 -8.17
N ILE A 82 -0.04 -5.20 -8.52
CA ILE A 82 -0.51 -4.87 -9.86
C ILE A 82 -1.23 -3.53 -9.80
N TYR A 83 -0.70 -2.53 -10.50
CA TYR A 83 -1.27 -1.20 -10.62
C TYR A 83 -1.72 -0.95 -12.06
N GLU A 84 -3.03 -0.84 -12.28
CA GLU A 84 -3.63 -0.63 -13.61
C GLU A 84 -4.33 0.73 -13.66
N GLY A 85 -3.68 1.72 -14.29
CA GLY A 85 -4.13 3.13 -14.21
C GLY A 85 -5.31 3.48 -15.13
N GLY A 86 -5.49 2.76 -16.24
CA GLY A 86 -6.42 3.11 -17.33
C GLY A 86 -5.95 4.29 -18.19
N HIS A 87 -5.52 5.42 -17.58
CA HIS A 87 -4.97 6.57 -18.30
C HIS A 87 -4.08 7.46 -17.41
N LYS A 88 -2.78 7.55 -17.71
CA LYS A 88 -1.76 8.42 -17.07
C LYS A 88 -2.06 8.77 -15.60
N LYS A 89 -1.87 7.81 -14.69
CA LYS A 89 -2.14 7.96 -13.26
C LYS A 89 -0.91 7.76 -12.40
N THR A 90 -0.67 8.67 -11.46
CA THR A 90 0.39 8.54 -10.46
C THR A 90 0.10 7.37 -9.53
N VAL A 91 1.06 6.46 -9.37
CA VAL A 91 0.96 5.34 -8.42
C VAL A 91 1.45 5.79 -7.05
N PHE A 92 2.72 6.18 -6.94
CA PHE A 92 3.34 6.57 -5.68
C PHE A 92 3.37 8.10 -5.53
N LYS A 93 2.83 8.59 -4.42
CA LYS A 93 2.82 10.02 -4.06
C LYS A 93 3.61 10.24 -2.77
N TYR A 94 4.52 11.20 -2.81
CA TYR A 94 5.26 11.66 -1.63
C TYR A 94 4.66 12.98 -1.15
N MET A 95 4.39 13.07 0.15
CA MET A 95 3.70 14.22 0.75
C MET A 95 4.50 14.72 1.96
N PRO A 96 5.31 15.77 1.80
CA PRO A 96 6.05 16.35 2.91
C PRO A 96 5.09 16.96 3.95
N GLU A 97 5.30 16.61 5.22
CA GLU A 97 4.54 17.16 6.36
C GLU A 97 5.51 17.41 7.53
N LYS A 98 5.14 18.29 8.46
CA LYS A 98 5.98 18.65 9.62
C LYS A 98 5.63 17.78 10.82
N ALA A 99 6.60 17.01 11.33
CA ALA A 99 6.47 16.28 12.59
C ALA A 99 6.57 17.23 13.80
N ALA A 100 5.94 16.88 14.92
CA ALA A 100 5.97 17.72 16.12
C ALA A 100 7.35 17.76 16.79
N ASP A 101 8.16 16.72 16.61
CA ASP A 101 9.49 16.55 17.21
C ASP A 101 10.65 16.82 16.22
N ARG A 102 10.35 17.37 15.03
CA ARG A 102 11.34 17.70 13.99
C ARG A 102 11.15 19.11 13.49
N GLU A 103 12.26 19.74 13.11
CA GLU A 103 12.21 21.07 12.48
C GLU A 103 11.90 20.98 10.99
N GLU A 104 12.40 19.96 10.30
CA GLU A 104 12.22 19.81 8.86
C GLU A 104 10.81 19.32 8.49
N THR A 105 10.34 19.77 7.33
CA THR A 105 9.17 19.21 6.66
C THR A 105 9.64 18.16 5.67
N VAL A 106 9.34 16.89 5.93
CA VAL A 106 9.83 15.75 5.13
C VAL A 106 8.69 14.81 4.76
N ALA A 107 8.86 14.10 3.66
CA ALA A 107 8.03 12.95 3.31
C ALA A 107 8.73 11.65 3.76
N GLY A 108 8.00 10.55 3.70
CA GLY A 108 8.53 9.20 3.85
C GLY A 108 9.09 8.64 2.56
N TRP A 109 9.36 7.34 2.57
CA TRP A 109 10.01 6.61 1.49
C TRP A 109 9.23 5.36 1.10
N ILE A 110 9.31 5.01 -0.19
CA ILE A 110 8.67 3.84 -0.76
C ILE A 110 9.73 3.05 -1.53
N ARG A 111 9.89 1.78 -1.21
CA ARG A 111 10.69 0.83 -2.00
C ARG A 111 9.73 -0.06 -2.80
N SER A 112 9.92 -0.13 -4.12
CA SER A 112 9.08 -0.91 -5.03
C SER A 112 9.89 -2.00 -5.71
N GLU A 113 9.43 -3.25 -5.63
CA GLU A 113 10.15 -4.42 -6.13
C GLU A 113 9.18 -5.39 -6.85
N GLY A 114 9.40 -5.63 -8.14
CA GLY A 114 8.58 -6.58 -8.91
C GLY A 114 7.12 -6.17 -9.11
N ASP A 115 6.74 -4.92 -8.80
CA ASP A 115 5.42 -4.37 -9.09
C ASP A 115 5.18 -4.26 -10.62
N ALA A 116 3.96 -4.58 -11.06
CA ALA A 116 3.54 -4.41 -12.44
C ALA A 116 2.75 -3.09 -12.60
N PHE A 117 3.20 -2.24 -13.53
CA PHE A 117 2.55 -0.96 -13.86
C PHE A 117 1.94 -1.02 -15.25
N LEU A 118 0.62 -1.11 -15.30
CA LEU A 118 -0.14 -1.38 -16.52
C LEU A 118 -0.98 -0.16 -16.93
N HIS A 119 -1.23 -0.05 -18.23
CA HIS A 119 -2.22 0.86 -18.83
C HIS A 119 -2.14 2.30 -18.30
N GLY A 120 -0.96 2.91 -18.40
CA GLY A 120 -0.75 4.31 -18.01
C GLY A 120 -0.54 4.53 -16.51
N ALA A 121 -0.34 3.48 -15.71
CA ALA A 121 0.19 3.61 -14.36
C ALA A 121 1.63 4.16 -14.41
N LEU A 122 1.85 5.31 -13.77
CA LEU A 122 3.14 5.98 -13.66
C LEU A 122 3.68 5.78 -12.23
N PRO A 123 4.76 5.01 -12.02
CA PRO A 123 5.28 4.73 -10.69
C PRO A 123 5.57 6.01 -9.90
N CYS A 124 6.22 6.99 -10.52
CA CYS A 124 6.67 8.23 -9.88
C CYS A 124 7.58 7.96 -8.66
N LEU A 125 8.43 6.94 -8.75
CA LEU A 125 9.44 6.65 -7.73
C LEU A 125 10.43 7.82 -7.61
N VAL A 126 10.92 8.04 -6.39
CA VAL A 126 11.92 9.06 -6.07
C VAL A 126 13.16 8.33 -5.59
N ASP A 127 14.28 8.56 -6.27
CA ASP A 127 15.56 8.01 -5.87
C ASP A 127 16.14 8.79 -4.69
N GLY A 128 16.79 8.09 -3.76
CA GLY A 128 17.44 8.70 -2.62
C GLY A 128 17.84 7.68 -1.56
N PRO A 129 18.69 8.08 -0.60
CA PRO A 129 19.20 7.17 0.43
C PRO A 129 18.08 6.57 1.29
N GLY A 130 16.94 7.27 1.43
CA GLY A 130 15.82 6.79 2.22
C GLY A 130 15.06 5.60 1.59
N ALA A 131 15.15 5.38 0.27
CA ALA A 131 14.54 4.22 -0.37
C ALA A 131 15.22 2.91 0.07
N GLU A 132 16.56 2.92 0.19
CA GLU A 132 17.35 1.81 0.71
C GLU A 132 17.13 1.58 2.22
N CYS A 133 16.84 2.65 2.95
CA CYS A 133 16.60 2.62 4.39
C CYS A 133 15.15 2.28 4.79
N VAL A 134 14.25 2.03 3.83
CA VAL A 134 12.91 1.49 4.14
C VAL A 134 13.10 0.14 4.85
N PHE A 135 12.34 -0.11 5.91
CA PHE A 135 12.40 -1.37 6.67
C PHE A 135 12.37 -2.63 5.79
N ARG A 136 12.90 -3.73 6.31
CA ARG A 136 12.89 -5.03 5.64
C ARG A 136 11.81 -5.93 6.26
N PRO A 137 10.84 -6.43 5.48
CA PRO A 137 9.83 -7.36 5.99
C PRO A 137 10.42 -8.57 6.75
N GLU A 138 11.58 -9.05 6.31
CA GLU A 138 12.34 -10.18 6.88
C GLU A 138 12.78 -9.93 8.33
N GLU A 139 12.86 -8.67 8.77
CA GLU A 139 13.15 -8.32 10.17
C GLU A 139 11.96 -8.62 11.11
N TYR A 140 10.75 -8.82 10.56
CA TYR A 140 9.51 -8.95 11.33
C TYR A 140 8.84 -10.31 11.18
N TYR A 141 9.07 -11.03 10.07
CA TYR A 141 8.58 -12.38 9.86
C TYR A 141 9.45 -13.16 8.88
N ASP A 142 9.65 -14.44 9.17
CA ASP A 142 10.61 -15.28 8.44
C ASP A 142 10.14 -15.68 7.04
N ARG A 143 8.82 -15.75 6.81
CA ARG A 143 8.22 -16.24 5.56
C ARG A 143 6.88 -15.59 5.27
N TRP A 144 6.62 -15.33 3.99
CA TRP A 144 5.30 -14.99 3.46
C TRP A 144 5.16 -15.57 2.06
N THR A 145 3.94 -15.93 1.69
CA THR A 145 3.63 -16.41 0.33
C THR A 145 3.50 -15.22 -0.59
N MET A 146 4.45 -15.06 -1.50
CA MET A 146 4.47 -14.00 -2.51
C MET A 146 4.62 -14.62 -3.89
N GLU A 147 3.79 -14.16 -4.82
CA GLU A 147 3.80 -14.58 -6.21
C GLU A 147 4.22 -13.42 -7.11
N ALA A 148 4.78 -13.72 -8.29
CA ALA A 148 5.09 -12.67 -9.25
C ALA A 148 3.81 -11.97 -9.75
N ALA A 149 3.88 -10.66 -9.95
CA ALA A 149 2.79 -9.90 -10.54
C ALA A 149 2.46 -10.45 -11.95
N SER A 150 1.26 -11.02 -12.10
CA SER A 150 0.86 -11.74 -13.31
C SER A 150 -0.65 -11.62 -13.59
N PRO A 151 -1.09 -11.88 -14.83
CA PRO A 151 -2.52 -11.95 -15.15
C PRO A 151 -3.27 -13.00 -14.30
N ALA A 152 -2.64 -14.16 -14.03
CA ALA A 152 -3.23 -15.20 -13.19
C ALA A 152 -3.44 -14.71 -11.74
N LEU A 153 -2.45 -14.04 -11.16
CA LEU A 153 -2.59 -13.44 -9.82
C LEU A 153 -3.72 -12.39 -9.79
N LYS A 154 -3.82 -11.56 -10.84
CA LYS A 154 -4.91 -10.58 -10.99
C LYS A 154 -6.28 -11.27 -10.95
N GLU A 155 -6.48 -12.33 -11.74
CA GLU A 155 -7.74 -13.09 -11.77
C GLU A 155 -8.06 -13.69 -10.39
N VAL A 156 -7.08 -14.31 -9.73
CA VAL A 156 -7.24 -14.87 -8.38
C VAL A 156 -7.67 -13.81 -7.38
N ILE A 157 -7.05 -12.63 -7.38
CA ILE A 157 -7.43 -11.53 -6.48
C ILE A 157 -8.86 -11.07 -6.76
N GLN A 158 -9.25 -10.91 -8.03
CA GLN A 158 -10.61 -10.48 -8.38
C GLN A 158 -11.69 -11.48 -7.94
N LEU A 159 -11.38 -12.78 -7.96
CA LEU A 159 -12.31 -13.84 -7.53
C LEU A 159 -12.38 -13.98 -6.01
N CYS A 160 -11.24 -13.86 -5.32
CA CYS A 160 -11.12 -14.22 -3.91
C CYS A 160 -11.15 -13.03 -2.94
N ALA A 161 -11.00 -11.79 -3.41
CA ALA A 161 -11.08 -10.62 -2.55
C ALA A 161 -12.52 -10.20 -2.28
N GLY A 162 -12.82 -9.82 -1.04
CA GLY A 162 -14.13 -9.39 -0.59
C GLY A 162 -14.87 -10.47 0.19
N TRP A 163 -16.15 -10.21 0.47
CA TRP A 163 -17.01 -11.16 1.15
C TRP A 163 -17.18 -12.42 0.30
N GLN A 164 -17.11 -13.58 0.95
CA GLN A 164 -17.29 -14.88 0.33
C GLN A 164 -18.43 -15.62 1.05
N PRO A 165 -19.28 -16.36 0.32
CA PRO A 165 -20.35 -17.17 0.91
C PRO A 165 -19.79 -18.48 1.50
N VAL A 166 -18.79 -18.39 2.38
CA VAL A 166 -18.20 -19.55 3.05
C VAL A 166 -19.01 -19.82 4.32
N PRO A 167 -19.42 -21.07 4.58
CA PRO A 167 -20.04 -21.44 5.85
C PRO A 167 -19.14 -21.02 7.01
N ARG A 168 -19.75 -20.57 8.12
CA ARG A 168 -18.98 -20.37 9.35
C ARG A 168 -18.31 -21.68 9.74
N PRO A 169 -17.06 -21.66 10.25
CA PRO A 169 -16.51 -22.83 10.91
C PRO A 169 -17.50 -23.35 11.96
N PRO A 170 -17.59 -24.67 12.18
CA PRO A 170 -18.35 -25.19 13.30
C PRO A 170 -17.87 -24.49 14.58
N ASP A 171 -18.81 -24.09 15.44
CA ASP A 171 -18.46 -23.51 16.74
C ASP A 171 -17.54 -24.51 17.48
N CYS A 172 -16.35 -24.04 17.87
CA CYS A 172 -15.36 -24.81 18.61
C CYS A 172 -15.69 -24.89 20.11
#